data_AF-A0A8H7S732-F1
#
_entry.id   AF-A0A8H7S732-F1
#
_cell.length_a   1.000
_cell.length_b   1.000
_cell.length_c   1.000
_cell.angle_alpha   90.00
_cell.angle_beta   90.00
_cell.angle_gamma   90.00
#
_symmetry.space_group_name_H-M   'P 1'
#
loop_
_entity.id
_entity.type
_entity.pdbx_description
1 polymer ?
#
loop_
_entity_poly.entity_id
_entity_poly.type
_entity_poly.pdbx_seq_one_letter_code
_entity_poly.pdbx_strand_id
1 'polypeptide(L)'
;MGDFNYDIQKSDFTSNAPFAWHSLLFNSFTNCIRELNSHFDIPTFRRGSSIFSVLDYIYTGTAFRANIHSPEIQYLNNQWTDHALLYFRQKFATILTTLHPTLDPTYTPQQHWEFIKNHMAFADADADAD
;
A
#
# COMPACT_ATOMS: atom_id res chain seq x y z
N MET A 1 3.93 1.40 -5.69
CA MET A 1 4.84 0.29 -5.37
C MET A 1 6.20 0.60 -5.95
N GLY A 2 7.28 0.20 -5.29
CA GLY A 2 8.62 0.27 -5.86
C GLY A 2 9.71 0.44 -4.81
N ASP A 3 10.91 0.68 -5.29
CA ASP A 3 12.10 1.04 -4.51
C ASP A 3 12.08 2.54 -4.19
N PHE A 4 12.04 2.88 -2.91
CA PHE A 4 11.98 4.24 -2.42
C PHE A 4 13.38 4.80 -2.14
N ASN A 5 14.44 3.96 -2.14
CA ASN A 5 15.82 4.32 -1.84
C ASN A 5 16.06 4.94 -0.46
N TYR A 6 15.10 4.79 0.46
CA TYR A 6 15.30 5.11 1.87
C TYR A 6 14.46 4.19 2.75
N ASP A 7 14.94 4.05 3.98
CA ASP A 7 14.24 3.29 5.00
C ASP A 7 13.30 4.20 5.77
N ILE A 8 12.00 4.01 5.57
CA ILE A 8 10.95 4.79 6.22
C ILE A 8 10.81 4.49 7.72
N GLN A 9 11.58 3.55 8.27
CA GLN A 9 11.52 3.18 9.68
C GLN A 9 12.65 3.84 10.47
N LYS A 10 13.71 4.25 9.78
CA LYS A 10 14.83 4.96 10.42
C LYS A 10 14.41 6.39 10.71
N SER A 11 14.68 6.83 11.94
CA SER A 11 14.29 8.13 12.49
C SER A 11 14.86 9.35 11.75
N ASP A 12 15.81 9.14 10.84
CA ASP A 12 16.47 10.19 10.06
C ASP A 12 15.68 10.53 8.77
N PHE A 13 14.36 10.64 8.90
CA PHE A 13 13.39 10.88 7.82
C PHE A 13 13.72 12.05 6.89
N THR A 14 14.50 13.02 7.36
CA THR A 14 14.63 14.34 6.72
C THR A 14 15.63 14.41 5.57
N SER A 15 16.45 13.38 5.34
CA SER A 15 17.53 13.46 4.34
C SER A 15 17.12 13.03 2.94
N ASN A 16 16.19 12.08 2.81
CA ASN A 16 15.91 11.40 1.54
C ASN A 16 14.50 11.63 0.97
N ALA A 17 13.54 12.09 1.77
CA ALA A 17 12.23 12.50 1.28
C ALA A 17 11.61 13.64 2.14
N PRO A 18 10.76 14.49 1.54
CA PRO A 18 10.10 15.57 2.29
C PRO A 18 9.10 15.05 3.33
N PHE A 19 8.98 15.73 4.48
CA PHE A 19 7.98 15.39 5.51
C PHE A 19 6.54 15.31 4.97
N ALA A 20 6.17 16.20 4.05
CA ALA A 20 4.84 16.20 3.42
C ALA A 20 4.54 14.90 2.67
N TRP A 21 5.56 14.29 2.05
CA TRP A 21 5.43 13.00 1.37
C TRP A 21 5.18 11.88 2.38
N HIS A 22 5.93 11.84 3.47
CA HIS A 22 5.70 10.88 4.54
C HIS A 22 4.30 11.02 5.16
N SER A 23 3.87 12.26 5.42
CA SER A 23 2.53 12.55 5.95
C SER A 23 1.44 12.04 5.02
N LEU A 24 1.58 12.27 3.71
CA LEU A 24 0.64 11.74 2.71
C LEU A 24 0.57 10.20 2.77
N LEU A 25 1.72 9.53 2.78
CA LEU A 25 1.76 8.07 2.85
C LEU A 25 1.12 7.51 4.12
N PHE A 26 1.45 8.08 5.28
CA PHE A 26 0.95 7.57 6.56
C PHE A 26 -0.53 7.87 6.79
N ASN A 27 -1.05 8.97 6.25
CA ASN A 27 -2.43 9.37 6.48
C ASN A 27 -3.40 8.84 5.43
N SER A 28 -2.97 8.63 4.19
CA SER A 28 -3.87 8.31 3.07
C SER A 28 -3.63 6.93 2.45
N PHE A 29 -2.54 6.25 2.82
CA PHE A 29 -2.17 4.99 2.24
C PHE A 29 -1.85 3.93 3.30
N THR A 30 -2.11 2.69 2.92
CA THR A 30 -1.78 1.48 3.67
C THR A 30 -0.55 0.83 3.08
N ASN A 31 0.46 0.53 3.91
CA ASN A 31 1.58 -0.30 3.51
C ASN A 31 1.14 -1.78 3.49
N CYS A 32 1.05 -2.35 2.29
CA CYS A 32 0.50 -3.67 2.06
C CYS A 32 1.32 -4.81 2.69
N ILE A 33 2.63 -4.64 2.83
CA ILE A 33 3.52 -5.67 3.37
C ILE A 33 3.44 -5.72 4.90
N ARG A 34 3.28 -4.54 5.49
CA ARG A 34 3.29 -4.29 6.92
C ARG A 34 2.09 -4.87 7.66
N GLU A 35 0.90 -4.65 7.11
CA GLU A 35 -0.37 -4.88 7.78
C GLU A 35 -0.66 -6.34 8.15
N LEU A 36 -0.08 -7.31 7.44
CA LEU A 36 -0.46 -8.72 7.60
C LEU A 36 0.61 -9.58 8.25
N ASN A 37 1.80 -9.03 8.44
CA ASN A 37 2.99 -9.84 8.66
C ASN A 37 3.81 -9.44 9.90
N SER A 38 3.54 -8.32 10.57
CA SER A 38 4.37 -7.81 11.68
C SER A 38 5.87 -7.64 11.35
N HIS A 39 6.24 -7.81 10.08
CA HIS A 39 7.60 -7.94 9.58
C HIS A 39 8.17 -6.59 9.15
N PHE A 40 8.04 -5.57 10.02
CA PHE A 40 8.59 -4.24 9.73
C PHE A 40 10.07 -4.33 9.34
N ASP A 41 10.85 -5.16 10.02
CA ASP A 41 12.31 -5.12 9.90
C ASP A 41 12.89 -6.10 8.86
N ILE A 42 12.08 -6.72 7.98
CA ILE A 42 12.61 -7.64 6.96
C ILE A 42 13.32 -6.83 5.86
N PRO A 43 14.65 -7.00 5.68
CA PRO A 43 15.39 -6.24 4.68
C PRO A 43 14.95 -6.61 3.27
N THR A 44 14.54 -5.63 2.47
CA THR A 44 14.23 -5.83 1.05
C THR A 44 15.47 -5.64 0.20
N PHE A 45 16.49 -4.95 0.71
CA PHE A 45 17.76 -4.72 0.05
C PHE A 45 18.91 -5.37 0.82
N ARG A 46 19.80 -6.06 0.11
CA ARG A 46 20.96 -6.76 0.67
C ARG A 46 22.18 -6.61 -0.21
N ARG A 47 23.19 -5.87 0.27
CA ARG A 47 24.47 -5.73 -0.43
C ARG A 47 25.60 -6.40 0.35
N GLY A 48 26.17 -7.45 -0.24
CA GLY A 48 27.18 -8.27 0.43
C GLY A 48 26.63 -8.98 1.66
N SER A 49 27.45 -9.15 2.69
CA SER A 49 27.10 -9.89 3.92
C SER A 49 26.68 -9.01 5.09
N SER A 50 26.77 -7.68 4.98
CA SER A 50 26.63 -6.76 6.12
C SER A 50 25.67 -5.60 5.90
N ILE A 51 25.29 -5.29 4.66
CA ILE A 51 24.39 -4.17 4.36
C ILE A 51 22.98 -4.70 4.14
N PHE A 52 22.08 -4.33 5.04
CA PHE A 52 20.67 -4.71 5.02
C PHE A 52 19.82 -3.45 5.22
N SER A 53 18.82 -3.24 4.38
CA SER A 53 17.88 -2.11 4.51
C SER A 53 16.50 -2.47 3.97
N VAL A 54 15.48 -1.77 4.44
CA VAL A 54 14.11 -1.85 3.92
C VAL A 54 13.95 -0.67 2.98
N LEU A 55 13.98 -0.89 1.67
CA LEU A 55 13.90 0.17 0.67
C LEU A 55 12.67 0.04 -0.23
N ASP A 56 12.12 -1.16 -0.35
CA ASP A 56 11.02 -1.46 -1.24
C ASP A 56 9.70 -1.45 -0.48
N TYR A 57 8.72 -0.71 -1.00
CA TYR A 57 7.40 -0.59 -0.38
C TYR A 57 6.27 -0.71 -1.40
N ILE A 58 5.18 -1.34 -0.95
CA ILE A 58 3.92 -1.39 -1.68
C ILE A 58 2.87 -0.68 -0.84
N TYR A 59 2.34 0.43 -1.37
CA TYR A 59 1.24 1.18 -0.77
C TYR A 59 -0.03 1.05 -1.61
N THR A 60 -1.17 1.00 -0.95
CA THR A 60 -2.51 1.08 -1.55
C THR A 60 -3.37 2.09 -0.79
N GLY A 61 -4.43 2.62 -1.40
CA GLY A 61 -5.35 3.51 -0.69
C GLY A 61 -6.04 2.77 0.46
N THR A 62 -6.32 3.48 1.56
CA THR A 62 -6.88 2.89 2.80
C THR A 62 -8.18 2.10 2.57
N ALA A 63 -9.03 2.56 1.65
CA ALA A 63 -10.26 1.86 1.26
C ALA A 63 -10.04 0.41 0.75
N PHE A 64 -8.81 0.08 0.32
CA PHE A 64 -8.48 -1.24 -0.21
C PHE A 64 -7.80 -2.15 0.82
N ARG A 65 -7.55 -1.67 2.05
CA ARG A 65 -6.83 -2.40 3.10
C ARG A 65 -7.41 -3.78 3.38
N ALA A 66 -8.74 -3.89 3.50
CA ALA A 66 -9.43 -5.15 3.78
C ALA A 66 -9.31 -6.21 2.66
N ASN A 67 -8.90 -5.81 1.45
CA ASN A 67 -8.80 -6.70 0.28
C ASN A 67 -7.37 -7.21 0.04
N ILE A 68 -6.40 -6.78 0.86
CA ILE A 68 -5.01 -7.23 0.78
C ILE A 68 -4.93 -8.63 1.41
N HIS A 69 -4.31 -9.57 0.69
CA HIS A 69 -4.08 -10.92 1.17
C HIS A 69 -2.68 -11.40 0.79
N SER A 70 -2.11 -12.25 1.62
CA SER A 70 -0.85 -12.96 1.33
C SER A 70 0.28 -12.04 0.84
N PRO A 71 0.65 -10.97 1.56
CA PRO A 71 1.84 -10.22 1.21
C PRO A 71 3.07 -11.07 1.52
N GLU A 72 4.00 -11.07 0.58
CA GLU A 72 5.19 -11.89 0.66
C GLU A 72 6.42 -11.11 0.19
N ILE A 73 7.54 -11.45 0.81
CA ILE A 73 8.88 -10.98 0.44
C ILE A 73 9.65 -12.22 0.02
N GLN A 74 10.04 -12.27 -1.26
CA GLN A 74 10.79 -13.38 -1.82
C GLN A 74 12.21 -12.95 -2.18
N TYR A 75 13.21 -13.60 -1.60
CA TYR A 75 14.60 -13.40 -1.99
C TYR A 75 14.91 -14.22 -3.25
N LEU A 76 15.32 -13.51 -4.30
CA LEU A 76 15.75 -14.12 -5.55
C LEU A 76 17.25 -14.41 -5.52
N ASN A 77 17.77 -15.00 -6.60
CA ASN A 77 19.20 -15.25 -6.74
C ASN A 77 19.99 -13.92 -6.63
N ASN A 78 20.91 -13.85 -5.68
CA ASN A 78 21.71 -12.66 -5.39
C ASN A 78 22.68 -12.26 -6.52
N GLN A 79 22.88 -13.12 -7.51
CA GLN A 79 23.62 -12.79 -8.74
C GLN A 79 22.78 -11.97 -9.72
N TRP A 80 21.46 -11.95 -9.57
CA TRP A 80 20.55 -11.22 -10.46
C TRP A 80 20.11 -9.89 -9.88
N THR A 81 19.93 -9.83 -8.57
CA THR A 81 19.48 -8.63 -7.87
C THR A 81 19.89 -8.66 -6.40
N ASP A 82 20.18 -7.49 -5.85
CA ASP A 82 20.33 -7.22 -4.42
C ASP A 82 18.99 -6.86 -3.74
N HIS A 83 17.89 -6.84 -4.49
CA HIS A 83 16.54 -6.59 -3.99
C HIS A 83 15.69 -7.86 -3.87
N ALA A 84 14.81 -7.88 -2.88
CA ALA A 84 13.76 -8.86 -2.72
C ALA A 84 12.56 -8.51 -3.61
N LEU A 85 11.90 -9.54 -4.12
CA LEU A 85 10.63 -9.39 -4.80
C LEU A 85 9.51 -9.24 -3.76
N LEU A 86 8.78 -8.13 -3.83
CA LEU A 86 7.60 -7.89 -3.01
C LEU A 86 6.35 -8.12 -3.83
N TYR A 87 5.39 -8.86 -3.28
CA TYR A 87 4.09 -9.02 -3.89
C TYR A 87 2.99 -9.23 -2.86
N PHE A 88 1.75 -9.03 -3.28
CA PHE A 88 0.56 -9.36 -2.51
C PHE A 88 -0.55 -9.77 -3.47
N ARG A 89 -1.57 -10.45 -2.96
CA ARG A 89 -2.78 -10.79 -3.70
C ARG A 89 -3.89 -9.83 -3.30
N GLN A 90 -4.65 -9.35 -4.27
CA GLN A 90 -5.80 -8.51 -4.02
C GLN A 90 -7.05 -9.13 -4.63
N LYS A 91 -8.12 -9.25 -3.84
CA LYS A 91 -9.42 -9.63 -4.37
C LYS A 91 -10.10 -8.39 -4.96
N PHE A 92 -10.20 -8.35 -6.28
CA PHE A 92 -10.92 -7.30 -7.01
C PHE A 92 -12.45 -7.50 -7.06
N ALA A 93 -12.95 -8.68 -6.65
CA ALA A 93 -14.36 -9.03 -6.78
C ALA A 93 -15.29 -8.06 -6.01
N THR A 94 -14.85 -7.54 -4.86
CA THR A 94 -15.57 -6.51 -4.11
C THR A 94 -15.62 -5.20 -4.90
N ILE A 95 -14.51 -4.78 -5.52
CA ILE A 95 -14.45 -3.54 -6.29
C ILE A 95 -15.37 -3.58 -7.51
N LEU A 96 -15.45 -4.70 -8.22
CA LEU A 96 -16.36 -4.82 -9.37
C LEU A 96 -17.83 -4.92 -8.96
N THR A 97 -18.15 -5.48 -7.79
CA THR A 97 -19.54 -5.52 -7.28
C THR A 97 -19.95 -4.20 -6.66
N THR A 98 -19.05 -3.51 -5.96
CA THR A 98 -19.27 -2.15 -5.45
C THR A 98 -19.33 -1.16 -6.62
N LEU A 99 -18.42 -1.19 -7.59
CA LEU A 99 -18.44 -0.29 -8.76
C LEU A 99 -19.40 -0.75 -9.86
N HIS A 100 -20.09 -1.88 -9.73
CA HIS A 100 -21.07 -2.36 -10.72
C HIS A 100 -22.07 -1.27 -11.17
N PRO A 101 -22.64 -0.45 -10.26
CA PRO A 101 -23.56 0.62 -10.65
C PRO A 101 -22.89 1.78 -11.41
N THR A 102 -21.56 1.95 -11.26
CA THR A 102 -20.79 2.95 -12.02
C THR A 102 -20.43 2.50 -13.43
N LEU A 103 -20.53 1.19 -13.68
CA LEU A 103 -20.32 0.59 -14.99
C LEU A 103 -21.65 0.30 -15.71
N ASP A 104 -22.79 0.50 -15.03
CA ASP A 104 -24.12 0.38 -15.60
C ASP A 104 -24.38 1.57 -16.54
N PRO A 105 -24.56 1.33 -17.86
CA PRO A 105 -24.76 2.40 -18.83
C PRO A 105 -26.12 3.09 -18.69
N THR A 106 -27.03 2.57 -17.86
CA THR A 106 -28.34 3.19 -17.59
C THR A 106 -28.28 4.32 -16.56
N TYR A 107 -27.16 4.47 -15.86
CA TYR A 107 -26.94 5.53 -14.87
C TYR A 107 -26.32 6.76 -15.53
N THR A 108 -26.72 7.94 -15.07
CA THR A 108 -26.11 9.20 -15.50
C THR A 108 -24.74 9.41 -14.83
N PRO A 109 -23.84 10.21 -15.44
CA PRO A 109 -22.55 10.56 -14.82
C PRO A 109 -22.68 11.13 -13.40
N GLN A 110 -23.75 11.87 -13.11
CA GLN A 110 -24.00 12.42 -11.77
C GLN A 110 -24.32 11.32 -10.76
N GLN A 111 -25.11 10.32 -11.14
CA GLN A 111 -25.43 9.18 -10.28
C GLN A 111 -24.21 8.29 -10.02
N HIS A 112 -23.35 8.11 -11.04
CA HIS A 112 -22.05 7.46 -10.86
C HIS A 112 -21.19 8.22 -9.85
N TRP A 113 -21.14 9.55 -9.95
CA TRP A 113 -20.37 10.40 -9.04
C TRP A 113 -20.88 10.34 -7.59
N GLU A 114 -22.20 10.43 -7.36
CA GLU A 114 -22.78 10.27 -6.02
C GLU A 114 -22.50 8.88 -5.43
N PHE A 115 -22.60 7.84 -6.25
CA PHE A 115 -22.31 6.47 -5.84
C PHE A 115 -20.85 6.32 -5.37
N ILE A 116 -19.90 6.82 -6.17
CA ILE A 116 -18.47 6.80 -5.85
C ILE A 116 -18.20 7.55 -4.55
N LYS A 117 -18.74 8.77 -4.41
CA LYS A 117 -18.58 9.57 -3.19
C LYS A 117 -19.07 8.82 -1.95
N ASN A 118 -20.27 8.25 -2.00
CA ASN A 118 -20.84 7.56 -0.86
C ASN A 118 -20.03 6.31 -0.47
N HIS A 119 -19.51 5.55 -1.43
CA HIS A 119 -18.76 4.32 -1.15
C HIS A 119 -17.27 4.56 -0.83
N MET A 120 -16.73 5.72 -1.21
CA MET A 120 -15.39 6.14 -0.77
C MET A 120 -15.40 6.88 0.57
N ALA A 121 -16.52 7.52 0.94
CA ALA A 121 -16.63 8.31 2.18
C ALA A 121 -16.80 7.46 3.46
N PHE A 122 -17.23 6.20 3.38
CA PHE A 122 -17.28 5.30 4.55
C PHE A 122 -15.91 4.77 5.00
N ALA A 123 -14.82 5.10 4.29
CA ALA A 123 -13.47 4.74 4.74
C ALA A 123 -12.93 5.66 5.85
N ASP A 124 -13.55 6.83 6.08
CA ASP A 124 -13.08 7.84 7.05
C ASP A 124 -13.99 8.01 8.28
N ALA A 125 -15.12 7.29 8.37
CA ALA A 125 -16.17 7.59 9.36
C ALA A 125 -16.14 6.74 10.67
N ASP A 126 -15.25 5.76 10.80
CA ASP A 126 -15.17 4.89 11.99
C ASP A 126 -14.00 5.23 12.95
N ALA A 127 -13.52 6.48 12.95
CA ALA A 127 -12.42 6.91 13.82
C ALA A 127 -12.83 7.68 15.09
N ASP A 128 -14.12 7.95 15.32
CA ASP A 128 -14.58 8.67 16.52
C ASP A 128 -15.90 8.09 17.07
N ALA A 129 -15.83 6.96 17.77
CA ALA A 129 -16.85 6.52 18.73
C ALA A 129 -16.29 5.45 19.70
N ASP A 130 -15.56 5.91 20.72
CA ASP A 130 -15.63 5.56 22.16
C ASP A 130 -14.32 5.85 22.90
#